data_AF-A0A382BEA6-F1
#
_entry.id   AF-A0A382BEA6-F1
#
_cell.length_a   1.000
_cell.length_b   1.000
_cell.length_c   1.000
_cell.angle_alpha   90.00
_cell.angle_beta   90.00
_cell.angle_gamma   90.00
#
_symmetry.space_group_name_H-M   'P 1'
#
loop_
_entity.id
_entity.type
_entity.pdbx_description
1 polymer ?
#
loop_
_entity_poly.entity_id
_entity_poly.type
_entity_poly.pdbx_seq_one_letter_code
_entity_poly.pdbx_strand_id
1 'polypeptide(L)'
;VRTAKSLISIGTERSVIDLGRKSLAGKAAARPDLVRRAWEKAKKEGLLKTYQEAMGRLDTPTPLGYSCAGVVEECGLAATEFSPGDRVACIGQGFASHAEFVSIPINLACRIPEDVPEEEATFGMLGIIALHGIRCADL
;
A
#
# COMPACT_ATOMS: atom_id res chain seq x y z
N VAL A 1 1.76 -14.49 2.11
CA VAL A 1 2.52 -14.68 0.85
C VAL A 1 4.00 -14.49 1.14
N ARG A 2 4.84 -15.45 0.73
CA ARG A 2 6.30 -15.33 0.73
C ARG A 2 6.73 -14.61 -0.54
N THR A 3 7.26 -13.41 -0.39
CA THR A 3 7.65 -12.56 -1.52
C THR A 3 8.91 -13.08 -2.18
N ALA A 4 8.89 -13.20 -3.51
CA ALA A 4 10.07 -13.52 -4.31
C ALA A 4 10.68 -12.26 -4.95
N LYS A 5 9.82 -11.36 -5.43
CA LYS A 5 10.20 -10.09 -6.08
C LYS A 5 9.28 -8.97 -5.60
N SER A 6 9.81 -7.76 -5.52
CA SER A 6 9.00 -6.56 -5.29
C SER A 6 9.49 -5.42 -6.17
N LEU A 7 8.56 -4.56 -6.58
CA LEU A 7 8.84 -3.49 -7.52
C LEU A 7 9.04 -2.18 -6.80
N ILE A 8 10.19 -1.53 -7.03
CA ILE A 8 10.46 -0.20 -6.50
C ILE A 8 9.92 0.86 -7.47
N SER A 9 9.05 1.72 -6.97
CA SER A 9 8.62 2.93 -7.71
C SER A 9 9.31 4.14 -7.16
N ILE A 10 10.33 4.57 -7.91
CA ILE A 10 11.18 5.71 -7.54
C ILE A 10 10.33 6.94 -7.20
N GLY A 11 9.28 7.24 -7.97
CA GLY A 11 8.45 8.42 -7.73
C GLY A 11 7.61 8.33 -6.44
N THR A 12 6.89 7.22 -6.28
CA THR A 12 5.99 7.01 -5.13
C THR A 12 6.77 6.87 -3.83
N GLU A 13 7.80 6.03 -3.81
CA GLU A 13 8.59 5.79 -2.61
C GLU A 13 9.41 7.01 -2.21
N ARG A 14 9.99 7.72 -3.17
CA ARG A 14 10.66 9.00 -2.87
C ARG A 14 9.70 9.98 -2.22
N SER A 15 8.47 10.09 -2.72
CA SER A 15 7.47 10.99 -2.13
C SER A 15 7.12 10.60 -0.70
N VAL A 16 7.03 9.30 -0.39
CA VAL A 16 6.80 8.79 0.98
C VAL A 16 8.00 9.11 1.88
N ILE A 17 9.22 8.87 1.41
CA ILE A 17 10.45 9.16 2.15
C ILE A 17 10.59 10.67 2.42
N ASP A 18 10.37 11.50 1.40
CA ASP A 18 10.47 12.95 1.51
C ASP A 18 9.44 13.52 2.49
N LEU A 19 8.22 12.96 2.52
CA LEU A 19 7.22 13.31 3.54
C LEU A 19 7.64 12.83 4.93
N GLY A 20 8.17 11.62 5.04
CA GLY A 20 8.66 11.03 6.29
C GLY A 20 9.76 11.87 6.96
N ARG A 21 10.66 12.45 6.16
CA ARG A 21 11.77 13.30 6.60
C ARG A 21 11.37 14.71 7.07
N LYS A 22 10.15 15.17 6.76
CA LYS A 22 9.70 16.52 7.17
C LYS A 22 9.42 16.60 8.67
N SER A 23 9.65 17.78 9.24
CA SER A 23 9.15 18.13 10.58
C SER A 23 7.62 18.10 10.61
N LEU A 24 7.03 18.10 11.81
CA LEU A 24 5.56 18.15 11.98
C LEU A 24 4.93 19.35 11.25
N ALA A 25 5.55 20.53 11.36
CA ALA A 25 5.12 21.72 10.64
C ALA A 25 5.23 21.52 9.10
N GLY A 26 6.31 20.89 8.64
CA GLY A 26 6.49 20.57 7.22
C GLY A 26 5.45 19.56 6.70
N LYS A 27 5.09 18.56 7.50
CA LYS A 27 4.01 17.60 7.20
C LYS A 27 2.64 18.30 7.14
N ALA A 28 2.36 19.19 8.10
CA ALA A 28 1.13 19.99 8.13
C ALA A 28 1.02 20.91 6.90
N ALA A 29 2.12 21.58 6.51
CA ALA A 29 2.16 22.43 5.33
C ALA A 29 1.98 21.63 4.02
N ALA A 30 2.52 20.42 3.95
CA ALA A 30 2.36 19.53 2.80
C ALA A 30 0.95 18.95 2.65
N ARG A 31 0.19 18.86 3.76
CA ARG A 31 -1.15 18.24 3.81
C ARG A 31 -2.15 19.12 4.56
N PRO A 32 -2.49 20.30 4.02
CA PRO A 32 -3.44 21.22 4.67
C PRO A 32 -4.85 20.62 4.78
N ASP A 33 -5.19 19.65 3.92
CA ASP A 33 -6.42 18.87 4.00
C ASP A 33 -6.52 18.07 5.30
N LEU A 34 -5.42 17.43 5.73
CA LEU A 34 -5.37 16.67 6.98
C LEU A 34 -5.45 17.58 8.20
N VAL A 35 -4.88 18.79 8.12
CA VAL A 35 -4.99 19.80 9.18
C VAL A 35 -6.44 20.23 9.37
N ARG A 36 -7.16 20.50 8.26
CA ARG A 36 -8.59 20.85 8.32
C ARG A 36 -9.42 19.71 8.92
N ARG A 37 -9.17 18.47 8.50
CA ARG A 37 -9.85 17.28 9.06
C ARG A 37 -9.58 17.12 10.55
N ALA A 38 -8.33 17.29 10.99
CA ALA A 38 -7.98 17.25 12.41
C ALA A 38 -8.70 18.36 13.19
N TRP A 39 -8.79 19.57 12.64
CA TRP A 39 -9.53 20.67 13.26
C TRP A 39 -11.03 20.40 13.39
N GLU A 40 -11.66 19.89 12.33
CA GLU A 40 -13.07 19.50 12.39
C GLU A 40 -13.33 18.38 13.41
N LYS A 41 -12.41 17.41 13.49
CA LYS A 41 -12.48 16.35 14.48
C LYS A 41 -12.31 16.89 15.91
N ALA A 42 -11.36 17.79 16.11
CA ALA A 42 -11.15 18.44 17.40
C ALA A 42 -12.37 19.23 17.89
N LYS A 43 -13.12 19.88 16.99
CA LYS A 43 -14.38 20.54 17.31
C LYS A 43 -15.47 19.58 17.78
N LYS A 44 -15.49 18.35 17.24
CA LYS A 44 -16.53 17.33 17.53
C LYS A 44 -16.19 16.47 18.73
N GLU A 45 -14.93 16.07 18.86
CA GLU A 45 -14.47 15.03 19.79
C GLU A 45 -13.49 15.53 20.86
N GLY A 46 -13.11 16.81 20.80
CA GLY A 46 -12.17 17.44 21.71
C GLY A 46 -10.72 17.42 21.24
N LEU A 47 -9.95 18.42 21.68
CA LEU A 47 -8.56 18.63 21.29
C LEU A 47 -7.63 17.52 21.78
N LEU A 48 -7.76 17.11 23.05
CA LEU A 48 -6.86 16.12 23.67
C LEU A 48 -6.93 14.77 22.95
N LYS A 49 -8.13 14.28 22.70
CA LYS A 49 -8.37 13.01 22.01
C LYS A 49 -7.84 13.05 20.58
N THR A 50 -8.14 14.14 19.85
CA THR A 50 -7.66 14.32 18.48
C THR A 50 -6.14 14.39 18.40
N TYR A 51 -5.51 15.06 19.37
CA TYR A 51 -4.04 15.15 19.46
C TYR A 51 -3.41 13.77 19.69
N GLN A 52 -3.91 13.00 20.65
CA GLN A 52 -3.41 11.66 20.95
C GLN A 52 -3.48 10.74 19.72
N GLU A 53 -4.62 10.74 19.02
CA GLU A 53 -4.79 9.94 17.80
C GLU A 53 -3.88 10.42 16.66
N ALA A 54 -3.73 11.74 16.49
CA ALA A 54 -2.86 12.30 15.45
C ALA A 54 -1.40 11.91 15.70
N MET A 55 -0.92 12.03 16.95
CA MET A 55 0.44 11.65 17.31
C MET A 55 0.67 10.14 17.17
N GLY A 56 -0.27 9.30 17.63
CA GLY A 56 -0.15 7.85 17.44
C GLY A 56 0.00 7.44 15.97
N ARG A 57 -0.72 8.13 15.06
CA ARG A 57 -0.58 7.91 13.61
C ARG A 57 0.75 8.39 13.05
N LEU A 58 1.26 9.52 13.53
CA LEU A 58 2.52 10.10 13.06
C LEU A 58 3.75 9.30 13.51
N ASP A 59 3.65 8.62 14.66
CA ASP A 59 4.71 7.78 15.23
C ASP A 59 4.73 6.37 14.62
N THR A 60 3.68 5.97 13.90
CA THR A 60 3.60 4.65 13.27
C THR A 60 4.50 4.61 12.02
N PRO A 61 5.49 3.70 11.94
CA PRO A 61 6.29 3.52 10.75
C PRO A 61 5.41 3.13 9.55
N THR A 62 5.66 3.76 8.40
CA THR A 62 4.98 3.40 7.15
C THR A 62 5.88 2.45 6.36
N PRO A 63 5.47 1.20 6.12
CA PRO A 63 6.24 0.30 5.27
C PRO A 63 6.26 0.82 3.83
N LEU A 64 7.39 0.63 3.17
CA LEU A 64 7.55 0.92 1.74
C LEU A 64 7.12 -0.28 0.90
N GLY A 65 6.77 -0.01 -0.35
CA GLY A 65 6.27 -1.01 -1.29
C GLY A 65 4.76 -1.05 -1.37
N TYR A 66 4.29 -1.39 -2.57
CA TYR A 66 2.87 -1.47 -2.91
C TYR A 66 2.61 -2.45 -4.07
N SER A 67 3.64 -3.21 -4.47
CA SER A 67 3.57 -4.18 -5.57
C SER A 67 4.65 -5.23 -5.38
N CYS A 68 4.24 -6.49 -5.28
CA CYS A 68 5.15 -7.62 -5.12
C CYS A 68 4.57 -8.89 -5.75
N ALA A 69 5.42 -9.90 -5.93
CA ALA A 69 5.04 -11.20 -6.46
C ALA A 69 5.74 -12.29 -5.66
N GLY A 70 5.07 -13.42 -5.48
CA GLY A 70 5.59 -14.51 -4.69
C GLY A 70 4.65 -15.70 -4.61
N VAL A 71 4.84 -16.52 -3.59
CA VAL A 71 4.10 -17.76 -3.40
C VAL A 71 3.22 -17.66 -2.16
N VAL A 72 1.98 -18.13 -2.25
CA VAL A 72 1.09 -18.26 -1.10
C VAL A 72 1.69 -19.29 -0.14
N GLU A 73 2.07 -18.85 1.06
CA GLU A 73 2.58 -19.72 2.12
C GLU A 73 1.42 -20.31 2.93
N GLU A 74 0.44 -19.48 3.26
CA GLU A 74 -0.71 -19.83 4.09
C GLU A 74 -1.93 -19.00 3.63
N CYS A 75 -3.12 -19.61 3.73
CA CYS A 75 -4.40 -18.97 3.50
C CYS A 75 -5.21 -18.89 4.80
N GLY A 76 -5.85 -17.74 5.05
CA GLY A 76 -6.87 -17.66 6.09
C GLY A 76 -8.13 -18.43 5.70
N LEU A 77 -8.97 -18.77 6.69
CA LEU A 77 -10.21 -19.56 6.49
C LEU A 77 -11.17 -18.98 5.43
N ALA A 78 -11.18 -17.65 5.28
CA ALA A 78 -12.05 -16.96 4.33
C ALA A 78 -11.43 -16.83 2.92
N ALA A 79 -10.16 -17.20 2.74
CA ALA A 79 -9.45 -17.09 1.46
C ALA A 79 -9.59 -18.38 0.64
N THR A 80 -10.80 -18.68 0.20
CA THR A 80 -11.14 -19.93 -0.52
C THR A 80 -10.66 -19.97 -1.96
N GLU A 81 -10.31 -18.82 -2.55
CA GLU A 81 -9.91 -18.69 -3.95
C GLU A 81 -8.43 -19.00 -4.19
N PHE A 82 -7.63 -19.13 -3.13
CA PHE A 82 -6.19 -19.36 -3.20
C PHE A 82 -5.78 -20.59 -2.38
N SER A 83 -4.68 -21.23 -2.77
CA SER A 83 -4.09 -22.35 -2.03
C SER A 83 -2.60 -22.12 -1.76
N PRO A 84 -2.04 -22.64 -0.65
CA PRO A 84 -0.60 -22.69 -0.48
C PRO A 84 0.10 -23.29 -1.71
N GLY A 85 1.16 -22.63 -2.17
CA GLY A 85 1.86 -22.97 -3.42
C GLY A 85 1.42 -22.14 -4.64
N ASP A 86 0.28 -21.45 -4.60
CA ASP A 86 -0.15 -20.58 -5.70
C ASP A 86 0.87 -19.44 -5.89
N ARG A 87 1.29 -19.23 -7.14
CA ARG A 87 2.06 -18.04 -7.54
C ARG A 87 1.10 -16.87 -7.67
N VAL A 88 1.37 -15.77 -6.95
CA VAL A 88 0.48 -14.61 -6.91
C VAL A 88 1.22 -13.29 -7.05
N ALA A 89 0.62 -12.37 -7.81
CA ALA A 89 0.94 -10.96 -7.83
C ALA A 89 0.04 -10.26 -6.80
N CYS A 90 0.65 -9.39 -6.00
CA CYS A 90 0.00 -8.71 -4.89
C CYS A 90 0.18 -7.19 -5.05
N ILE A 91 -0.86 -6.44 -4.73
CA ILE A 91 -0.87 -4.98 -4.85
C ILE A 91 -1.33 -4.30 -3.56
N GLY A 92 -1.08 -3.00 -3.46
CA GLY A 92 -1.65 -2.13 -2.44
C GLY A 92 -0.65 -1.67 -1.39
N GLN A 93 -0.65 -0.35 -1.13
CA GLN A 93 0.18 0.27 -0.10
C GLN A 93 -0.22 -0.23 1.29
N GLY A 94 0.77 -0.57 2.12
CA GLY A 94 0.54 -1.14 3.45
C GLY A 94 0.24 -2.64 3.45
N PHE A 95 0.12 -3.27 2.27
CA PHE A 95 -0.07 -4.71 2.13
C PHE A 95 1.12 -5.33 1.36
N ALA A 96 1.25 -5.00 0.06
CA ALA A 96 2.30 -5.52 -0.82
C ALA A 96 3.65 -4.79 -0.63
N SER A 97 4.15 -4.82 0.60
CA SER A 97 5.35 -4.10 1.04
C SER A 97 6.65 -4.81 0.61
N HIS A 98 7.78 -4.09 0.66
CA HIS A 98 9.11 -4.69 0.53
C HIS A 98 9.47 -5.51 1.77
N ALA A 99 8.99 -6.75 1.81
CA ALA A 99 9.21 -7.68 2.91
C ALA A 99 9.25 -9.13 2.41
N GLU A 100 9.94 -10.00 3.14
CA GLU A 100 10.01 -11.45 2.83
C GLU A 100 8.63 -12.13 2.94
N PHE A 101 7.79 -11.64 3.86
CA PHE A 101 6.42 -12.11 4.04
C PHE A 101 5.45 -10.94 4.13
N VAL A 102 4.33 -11.07 3.41
CA VAL A 102 3.25 -10.09 3.41
C VAL A 102 1.89 -10.77 3.59
N SER A 103 1.00 -10.09 4.31
CA SER A 103 -0.40 -10.50 4.47
C SER A 103 -1.26 -9.68 3.52
N ILE A 104 -1.96 -10.36 2.61
CA ILE A 104 -2.63 -9.72 1.47
C ILE A 104 -4.12 -10.07 1.51
N PRO A 105 -5.02 -9.07 1.53
CA PRO A 105 -6.45 -9.30 1.30
C PRO A 105 -6.69 -9.98 -0.05
N ILE A 106 -7.63 -10.92 -0.10
CA ILE A 106 -7.89 -11.72 -1.32
C ILE A 106 -8.14 -10.87 -2.57
N ASN A 107 -8.78 -9.71 -2.40
CA ASN A 107 -9.10 -8.79 -3.48
C ASN A 107 -7.90 -7.97 -3.98
N LEU A 108 -6.74 -8.09 -3.33
CA LEU A 108 -5.49 -7.43 -3.70
C LEU A 108 -4.43 -8.44 -4.17
N ALA A 109 -4.83 -9.68 -4.43
CA ALA A 109 -3.98 -10.72 -5.00
C ALA A 109 -4.59 -11.26 -6.30
N CYS A 110 -3.75 -11.70 -7.23
CA CYS A 110 -4.16 -12.38 -8.44
C CYS A 110 -3.15 -13.49 -8.76
N ARG A 111 -3.62 -14.65 -9.25
CA ARG A 111 -2.71 -15.73 -9.69
C ARG A 111 -1.87 -15.29 -10.88
N ILE A 112 -0.60 -15.64 -10.84
CA ILE A 112 0.34 -15.40 -11.95
C ILE A 112 0.16 -16.53 -12.97
N PRO A 113 -0.05 -16.23 -14.27
CA PRO A 113 -0.03 -17.24 -15.32
C PRO A 113 1.28 -18.04 -15.36
N GLU A 114 1.23 -19.28 -15.85
CA GLU A 114 2.39 -20.18 -15.86
C GLU A 114 3.60 -19.60 -16.61
N ASP A 115 3.35 -18.89 -17.70
CA ASP A 115 4.35 -18.32 -18.60
C ASP A 115 4.88 -16.94 -18.15
N VAL A 116 4.31 -16.34 -17.10
CA VAL A 116 4.72 -15.02 -16.61
C VAL A 116 5.69 -15.19 -15.43
N PRO A 117 6.93 -14.66 -15.51
CA PRO A 117 7.87 -14.69 -14.39
C PRO A 117 7.47 -13.70 -13.29
N GLU A 118 7.86 -13.97 -12.05
CA GLU A 118 7.52 -13.16 -10.88
C GLU A 118 7.99 -11.71 -11.03
N GLU A 119 9.14 -11.50 -11.68
CA GLU A 119 9.70 -10.17 -11.94
C GLU A 119 8.74 -9.31 -12.77
N GLU A 120 8.21 -9.84 -13.86
CA GLU A 120 7.21 -9.16 -14.68
C GLU A 120 5.87 -9.01 -13.95
N ALA A 121 5.46 -10.04 -13.19
CA ALA A 121 4.23 -9.99 -12.41
C ALA A 121 4.20 -8.84 -11.39
N THR A 122 5.36 -8.41 -10.86
CA THR A 122 5.44 -7.25 -9.98
C THR A 122 5.03 -5.92 -10.64
N PHE A 123 4.98 -5.84 -11.96
CA PHE A 123 4.53 -4.64 -12.68
C PHE A 123 3.00 -4.54 -12.79
N GLY A 124 2.25 -5.55 -12.32
CA GLY A 124 0.79 -5.57 -12.37
C GLY A 124 0.15 -4.30 -11.83
N MET A 125 0.62 -3.77 -10.69
CA MET A 125 0.07 -2.53 -10.12
C MET A 125 0.27 -1.30 -11.02
N LEU A 126 1.45 -1.16 -11.65
CA LEU A 126 1.70 -0.06 -12.59
C LEU A 126 0.83 -0.19 -13.84
N GLY A 127 0.68 -1.42 -14.35
CA GLY A 127 -0.23 -1.72 -15.46
C GLY A 127 -1.68 -1.38 -15.13
N ILE A 128 -2.14 -1.71 -13.92
CA ILE A 128 -3.50 -1.38 -13.45
C ILE A 128 -3.71 0.14 -13.40
N ILE A 129 -2.75 0.92 -12.90
CA ILE A 129 -2.85 2.39 -12.87
C ILE A 129 -2.96 2.95 -14.30
N ALA A 130 -2.12 2.48 -15.22
CA ALA A 130 -2.16 2.91 -16.61
C ALA A 130 -3.51 2.56 -17.28
N LEU A 131 -3.97 1.32 -17.11
CA LEU A 131 -5.27 0.87 -17.63
C LEU A 131 -6.45 1.63 -17.03
N HIS A 132 -6.38 1.97 -15.74
CA HIS A 132 -7.39 2.80 -15.10
C HIS A 132 -7.42 4.21 -15.71
N GLY A 133 -6.25 4.80 -15.99
CA GLY A 133 -6.14 6.08 -16.69
C GLY A 133 -6.82 6.06 -18.05
N ILE A 134 -6.61 5.00 -18.85
CA ILE A 134 -7.28 4.82 -20.15
C ILE A 134 -8.81 4.74 -19.96
N ARG A 135 -9.28 3.92 -19.01
CA ARG A 135 -10.72 3.77 -18.72
C ARG A 135 -11.37 5.08 -18.28
N CYS A 136 -10.67 5.91 -17.51
CA CYS A 136 -11.17 7.21 -17.07
C CYS A 136 -11.14 8.27 -18.17
N ALA A 137 -10.40 8.05 -19.26
CA ALA A 137 -10.32 8.99 -20.36
C ALA A 137 -11.52 8.88 -21.33
N ASP A 138 -12.40 7.89 -21.16
CA ASP A 138 -13.56 7.61 -22.03
C ASP A 138 -13.21 7.69 -23.53
N LEU A 139 -12.05 7.12 -23.90
CA LEU A 139 -11.56 7.03 -25.28
C LEU A 139 -12.17 5.85 -26.04
#